data_AF-A0A966NVW6-F1
#
_entry.id   AF-A0A966NVW6-F1
#
_cell.length_a   1.000
_cell.length_b   1.000
_cell.length_c   1.000
_cell.angle_alpha   90.00
_cell.angle_beta   90.00
_cell.angle_gamma   90.00
#
_symmetry.space_group_name_H-M   'P 1'
#
loop_
_entity.id
_entity.type
_entity.pdbx_description
1 polymer ?
#
loop_
_entity_poly.entity_id
_entity_poly.type
_entity_poly.pdbx_seq_one_letter_code
_entity_poly.pdbx_strand_id
1 'polypeptide(L)' 'MGEDGSCPVCSTPIDRHDAHGRITAKNLDLKALASGEEESVSAPWHFKLLVFMLCAYLTWRVVDLFR' A
#
# COMPACT_ATOMS: atom_id res chain seq x y z
N MET A 1 26.72 1.83 -2.29
CA MET A 1 27.28 1.85 -0.92
C MET A 1 28.79 1.69 -1.03
N GLY A 2 29.56 2.45 -0.25
CA GLY A 2 31.01 2.22 -0.15
C GLY A 2 31.30 0.87 0.52
N GLU A 3 32.50 0.38 0.35
CA GLU A 3 32.98 -0.92 0.86
C GLU A 3 32.83 -1.01 2.39
N ASP A 4 32.87 0.13 3.07
CA ASP A 4 32.73 0.28 4.53
C ASP A 4 31.28 0.49 4.99
N GLY A 5 30.30 0.37 4.09
CA GLY A 5 28.88 0.64 4.37
C GLY A 5 28.51 2.12 4.41
N SER A 6 29.46 3.01 4.11
CA SER A 6 29.24 4.46 4.08
C SER A 6 28.43 4.92 2.85
N CYS A 7 27.71 6.03 3.02
CA CYS A 7 26.97 6.66 1.93
C CYS A 7 27.94 7.18 0.86
N PRO A 8 27.82 6.74 -0.41
CA PRO A 8 28.81 7.04 -1.45
C PRO A 8 28.80 8.50 -1.93
N VAL A 9 27.87 9.34 -1.45
CA VAL A 9 27.71 10.74 -1.88
C VAL A 9 28.23 11.72 -0.83
N CYS A 10 27.94 11.49 0.45
CA CYS A 10 28.26 12.43 1.52
C CYS A 10 29.32 11.94 2.49
N SER A 11 29.83 10.71 2.36
CA SER A 11 30.85 10.09 3.23
C SER A 11 30.51 10.08 4.73
N THR A 12 29.28 10.46 5.11
CA THR A 12 28.78 10.40 6.47
C THR A 12 28.52 8.93 6.83
N PRO A 13 28.94 8.46 8.02
CA PRO A 13 28.44 7.19 8.54
C PRO A 13 26.92 7.31 8.62
N ILE A 14 26.21 6.32 8.07
CA ILE A 14 24.75 6.30 8.07
C ILE A 14 24.30 6.08 9.52
N ASP A 15 24.21 7.15 10.30
CA ASP A 15 23.54 7.12 11.59
C ASP A 15 22.04 7.00 11.29
N ARG A 16 21.53 5.78 11.39
CA ARG A 16 20.13 5.45 11.12
C ARG A 16 19.24 6.05 12.21
N HIS A 17 18.99 7.35 12.07
CA HIS A 17 17.98 8.06 12.81
C HIS A 17 16.73 8.18 11.96
N ASP A 18 15.78 7.28 12.22
CA ASP A 18 14.43 7.37 11.67
C ASP A 18 13.54 8.12 12.68
N ALA A 19 12.48 8.78 12.20
CA ALA A 19 11.64 9.73 12.94
C ALA A 19 11.02 9.20 14.26
N HIS A 20 11.15 7.90 14.57
CA HIS A 20 10.66 7.25 15.80
C HIS A 20 11.76 6.55 16.63
N GLY A 21 13.05 6.81 16.36
CA GLY A 21 14.18 6.18 17.06
C GLY A 21 14.82 5.02 16.29
N ARG A 22 15.92 4.49 16.83
CA ARG A 22 16.87 3.59 16.15
C ARG A 22 16.21 2.30 15.62
N ILE A 23 16.04 2.20 14.31
CA ILE A 23 15.54 0.99 13.65
C ILE A 23 16.64 -0.09 13.66
N THR A 24 16.39 -1.19 14.37
CA THR A 24 17.28 -2.36 14.41
C THR A 24 16.58 -3.55 13.75
N ALA A 25 17.35 -4.54 13.27
CA ALA A 25 16.80 -5.79 12.70
C ALA A 25 15.88 -6.58 13.66
N LYS A 26 15.87 -6.21 14.95
CA LYS A 26 15.03 -6.80 16.00
C LYS A 26 13.69 -6.06 16.16
N ASN A 27 13.59 -4.83 15.66
CA ASN A 27 12.43 -3.95 15.76
C ASN A 27 11.75 -3.70 14.41
N LEU A 28 12.41 -4.05 13.30
CA LEU A 28 11.86 -3.95 11.96
C LEU A 28 11.44 -5.34 11.48
N ASP A 29 10.16 -5.67 11.66
CA ASP A 29 9.63 -6.91 11.12
C ASP A 29 9.33 -6.73 9.62
N LEU A 30 10.31 -7.09 8.79
CA LEU A 30 10.21 -7.06 7.34
C LEU A 30 9.08 -7.95 6.83
N LYS A 31 8.72 -9.01 7.58
CA LYS A 31 7.64 -9.92 7.19
C LYS A 31 6.28 -9.26 7.38
N ALA A 32 6.10 -8.48 8.44
CA ALA A 32 4.87 -7.73 8.70
C ALA A 32 4.65 -6.58 7.70
N LEU A 33 5.75 -5.96 7.22
CA LEU A 33 5.68 -4.93 6.18
C LEU A 33 5.49 -5.53 4.78
N ALA A 34 6.14 -6.66 4.49
CA ALA A 34 6.01 -7.36 3.21
C ALA A 34 4.70 -8.14 3.08
N SER A 35 4.04 -8.48 4.20
CA SER A 35 2.70 -9.06 4.22
C SER A 35 1.59 -8.05 3.90
N GLY A 36 1.97 -6.82 3.51
CA GLY A 36 1.13 -5.81 2.85
C GLY A 36 -0.35 -5.99 3.11
N GLU A 37 -0.81 -5.56 4.28
CA GLU A 37 -2.23 -5.46 4.65
C GLU A 37 -3.15 -6.45 3.92
N GLU A 38 -2.96 -7.74 4.16
CA GLU A 38 -4.01 -8.75 3.92
C GLU A 38 -5.15 -8.63 4.95
N GLU A 39 -5.21 -7.52 5.69
CA GLU A 39 -6.44 -7.15 6.33
C GLU A 39 -7.49 -7.01 5.23
N SER A 40 -8.63 -7.65 5.43
CA SER A 40 -9.82 -7.39 4.67
C SER A 40 -10.13 -5.89 4.80
N VAL A 41 -9.54 -5.06 3.94
CA VAL A 41 -9.83 -3.63 3.85
C VAL A 41 -11.28 -3.58 3.44
N SER A 42 -12.15 -3.48 4.44
CA SER A 42 -13.58 -3.47 4.26
C SER A 42 -13.86 -2.28 3.36
N ALA A 43 -14.28 -2.57 2.11
CA ALA A 43 -14.47 -1.53 1.12
C ALA A 43 -15.40 -0.46 1.73
N PRO A 44 -15.04 0.83 1.66
CA PRO A 44 -15.86 1.89 2.22
C PRO A 44 -17.33 1.76 1.77
N TRP A 45 -18.30 2.06 2.64
CA TRP A 45 -19.73 1.89 2.33
C TRP A 45 -20.15 2.56 1.01
N HIS A 46 -19.55 3.70 0.67
CA HIS A 46 -19.80 4.41 -0.58
C HIS A 46 -19.36 3.63 -1.84
N PHE A 47 -18.37 2.75 -1.73
CA PHE A 47 -17.95 1.88 -2.84
C PHE A 47 -19.07 0.94 -3.27
N LYS A 48 -19.86 0.45 -2.30
CA LYS A 48 -21.02 -0.41 -2.56
C LYS A 48 -22.11 0.31 -3.36
N LEU A 49 -22.29 1.62 -3.12
CA LEU A 49 -23.20 2.46 -3.90
C LEU A 49 -22.72 2.64 -5.35
N LEU A 50 -21.41 2.85 -5.56
CA LEU A 50 -20.84 2.95 -6.91
C LEU A 50 -21.05 1.66 -7.71
N VAL A 51 -20.78 0.50 -7.11
CA VAL A 51 -21.00 -0.80 -7.77
C VAL A 51 -22.48 -1.02 -8.09
N PHE A 52 -23.38 -0.67 -7.17
CA PHE A 52 -24.82 -0.78 -7.41
C PHE A 52 -25.28 0.08 -8.60
N MET A 53 -24.86 1.34 -8.65
CA MET A 53 -25.21 2.26 -9.74
C MET A 53 -24.64 1.76 -11.08
N LEU A 54 -23.41 1.25 -11.07
CA LEU A 54 -22.77 0.65 -12.24
C LEU A 54 -23.57 -0.56 -12.76
N CYS A 55 -23.94 -1.50 -11.89
CA CYS A 55 -24.72 -2.67 -12.28
C CYS A 55 -26.11 -2.28 -12.82
N ALA A 56 -26.79 -1.31 -12.19
CA ALA A 56 -28.08 -0.82 -12.66
C ALA A 56 -27.98 -0.20 -14.05
N TYR A 57 -26.98 0.64 -14.29
CA TYR A 57 -26.73 1.26 -15.59
C TYR A 57 -26.43 0.22 -16.66
N LEU A 58 -25.54 -0.73 -16.38
CA LEU A 58 -25.19 -1.79 -17.33
C LEU A 58 -26.40 -2.70 -17.63
N THR A 59 -27.21 -3.04 -16.63
CA THR A 59 -28.43 -3.84 -16.82
C THR A 59 -29.42 -3.11 -17.72
N TRP A 60 -29.68 -1.83 -17.44
CA TRP A 60 -30.52 -1.00 -18.29
C TRP A 60 -29.98 -0.92 -19.73
N ARG A 61 -28.66 -0.73 -19.88
CA ARG A 61 -28.00 -0.66 -21.19
C ARG A 61 -28.11 -1.96 -21.98
N VAL A 62 -28.00 -3.11 -21.31
CA VAL A 62 -28.17 -4.43 -21.92
C VAL A 62 -29.61 -4.61 -22.40
N VAL A 63 -30.60 -4.26 -21.57
CA VAL A 63 -32.02 -4.35 -21.96
C VAL A 63 -32.30 -3.43 -23.16
N ASP A 64 -31.79 -2.20 -23.15
CA ASP A 64 -31.99 -1.24 -24.24
C ASP A 64 -31.29 -1.66 -25.54
N LEU A 65 -30.20 -2.42 -25.47
CA LEU A 65 -29.51 -2.93 -26.65
C LEU A 65 -30.31 -4.05 -27.36
N PHE A 66 -31.05 -4.85 -26.59
CA PHE A 66 -31.82 -6.00 -27.11
C PHE A 66 -33.33 -5.72 -27.25
N ARG A 67 -33.79 -4.53 -26.87
CA ARG A 67 -35.17 -4.07 -27.02
C ARG A 67 -35.32 -3.25 -28.30
#